data_AF-A0A151TF60-F1
#
_entry.id   AF-A0A151TF60-F1
#
_cell.length_a   1.000
_cell.length_b   1.000
_cell.length_c   1.000
_cell.angle_alpha   90.00
_cell.angle_beta   90.00
_cell.angle_gamma   90.00
#
_symmetry.space_group_name_H-M   'P 1'
#
loop_
_entity.id
_entity.type
_entity.pdbx_description
1 polymer ?
#
loop_
_entity_poly.entity_id
_entity_poly.type
_entity_poly.pdbx_seq_one_letter_code
_entity_poly.pdbx_strand_id
1 'polypeptide(L)' 'MQEQETIESMYKRFTVIMNELSDLGKKHTTHQKIKKILKSLPKIWRPKITAI' A
#
# COMPACT_ATOMS: atom_id res chain seq x y z
N MET A 1 4.50 6.02 -3.41
CA MET A 1 4.72 6.67 -2.10
C MET A 1 5.73 7.77 -2.32
N GLN A 2 5.51 8.96 -1.74
CA GLN A 2 6.47 10.07 -1.86
C GLN A 2 7.67 9.82 -0.93
N GLU A 3 8.85 10.34 -1.24
CA GLU A 3 10.08 10.06 -0.47
C GLU A 3 10.01 10.53 0.99
N GLN A 4 9.22 11.57 1.26
CA GLN A 4 9.06 12.18 2.59
C GLN A 4 7.73 11.81 3.26
N GLU A 5 6.93 10.96 2.61
CA GLU A 5 5.66 10.52 3.16
C GLU A 5 5.87 9.39 4.16
N THR A 6 5.20 9.46 5.31
CA THR A 6 5.20 8.38 6.30
C THR A 6 4.39 7.19 5.82
N ILE A 7 4.75 5.98 6.28
CA ILE A 7 4.00 4.75 5.99
C ILE A 7 2.54 4.89 6.45
N GLU A 8 2.29 5.51 7.60
CA GLU A 8 0.96 5.73 8.14
C GLU A 8 0.10 6.62 7.23
N SER A 9 0.64 7.75 6.75
CA SER A 9 -0.07 8.64 5.82
C SER A 9 -0.41 7.92 4.51
N MET A 10 0.55 7.17 3.96
CA MET A 10 0.33 6.36 2.76
C MET A 10 -0.74 5.28 3.00
N TYR A 11 -0.70 4.60 4.14
CA TYR A 11 -1.67 3.57 4.51
C TYR A 11 -3.08 4.13 4.70
N LYS A 12 -3.22 5.33 5.26
CA LYS A 12 -4.49 6.03 5.40
C LYS A 12 -5.11 6.31 4.03
N ARG A 13 -4.34 6.88 3.08
CA ARG A 13 -4.81 7.12 1.70
C ARG A 13 -5.16 5.82 0.99
N PHE A 14 -4.36 4.78 1.17
CA PHE A 14 -4.64 3.45 0.63
C PHE A 14 -5.97 2.91 1.18
N THR A 15 -6.23 3.05 2.48
CA THR A 15 -7.48 2.60 3.11
C THR A 15 -8.71 3.31 2.53
N VAL A 16 -8.64 4.64 2.32
CA VAL A 16 -9.72 5.41 1.68
C VAL A 16 -10.04 4.85 0.29
N ILE A 17 -9.03 4.68 -0.56
CA ILE A 17 -9.18 4.11 -1.90
C ILE A 17 -9.80 2.70 -1.84
N MET A 18 -9.38 1.88 -0.88
CA MET A 18 -9.89 0.52 -0.73
C MET A 18 -11.36 0.49 -0.29
N ASN A 19 -11.80 1.46 0.50
CA ASN A 19 -13.19 1.60 0.89
C ASN A 19 -14.04 2.03 -0.31
N GLU A 20 -13.61 3.05 -1.06
CA GLU A 20 -14.29 3.48 -2.29
C GLU A 20 -14.40 2.34 -3.32
N LEU A 21 -13.34 1.53 -3.49
CA LEU A 21 -13.38 0.35 -4.35
C LEU A 21 -14.34 -0.72 -3.83
N SER A 22 -14.43 -0.90 -2.52
CA SER A 22 -15.38 -1.83 -1.90
C SER A 22 -16.82 -1.40 -2.14
N ASP A 23 -17.11 -0.10 -2.06
CA ASP A 23 -18.43 0.48 -2.34
C ASP A 23 -18.83 0.28 -3.81
N LEU A 24 -17.84 0.25 -4.71
CA LEU A 24 -18.01 -0.10 -6.12
C LEU A 24 -18.09 -1.63 -6.39
N GLY A 25 -18.18 -2.45 -5.33
CA GLY A 25 -18.28 -3.92 -5.42
C GLY A 25 -16.96 -4.64 -5.70
N LYS A 26 -15.82 -3.93 -5.76
CA LYS A 26 -14.50 -4.54 -5.98
C LYS A 26 -13.90 -4.99 -4.66
N LYS A 27 -14.10 -6.28 -4.34
CA LYS A 27 -13.45 -6.90 -3.19
C LYS A 27 -12.01 -7.30 -3.51
N HIS A 28 -11.11 -7.00 -2.58
CA HIS A 28 -9.70 -7.34 -2.69
C HIS A 28 -9.26 -8.14 -1.47
N THR A 29 -8.52 -9.22 -1.68
CA THR A 29 -7.98 -10.04 -0.59
C THR A 29 -6.84 -9.29 0.12
N THR A 30 -6.59 -9.63 1.38
CA THR A 30 -5.47 -9.04 2.16
C THR A 30 -4.12 -9.20 1.44
N HIS A 31 -3.89 -10.36 0.81
CA HIS A 31 -2.68 -10.60 0.02
C HIS A 31 -2.55 -9.64 -1.18
N GLN A 32 -3.65 -9.39 -1.91
CA GLN A 32 -3.64 -8.42 -3.02
C GLN A 32 -3.35 -7.00 -2.54
N LYS A 33 -3.89 -6.61 -1.38
CA LYS A 33 -3.64 -5.30 -0.75
C LYS A 33 -2.16 -5.14 -0.39
N ILE A 34 -1.59 -6.12 0.32
CA ILE A 34 -0.17 -6.13 0.70
C ILE A 34 0.73 -6.07 -0.53
N LYS A 35 0.44 -6.87 -1.57
CA LYS A 35 1.22 -6.87 -2.82
C LYS A 35 1.21 -5.50 -3.52
N LYS A 36 0.08 -4.79 -3.51
CA LYS A 36 -0.02 -3.43 -4.07
C LYS A 36 0.79 -2.43 -3.25
N ILE A 37 0.73 -2.50 -1.92
CA ILE A 37 1.52 -1.66 -1.02
C ILE A 37 3.02 -1.89 -1.25
N LEU A 38 3.49 -3.14 -1.25
CA LEU A 38 4.90 -3.45 -1.47
C LEU A 38 5.43 -2.95 -2.83
N LYS A 39 4.60 -3.02 -3.88
CA LYS A 39 4.95 -2.50 -5.21
C LYS A 39 5.05 -0.96 -5.25
N SER A 40 4.26 -0.26 -4.44
CA SER A 40 4.18 1.21 -4.45
C SER A 40 5.23 1.89 -3.57
N LEU A 41 6.01 1.10 -2.82
CA LEU A 41 7.10 1.59 -1.97
C LEU A 41 8.23 2.23 -2.80
N PRO A 42 8.82 3.33 -2.31
CA PRO A 42 9.95 3.97 -2.96
C PRO A 42 11.18 3.03 -2.92
N LYS A 43 12.10 3.21 -3.86
CA LYS A 43 13.30 2.35 -4.00
C LYS A 43 14.12 2.26 -2.70
N ILE A 44 14.17 3.34 -1.92
CA ILE A 44 14.90 3.41 -0.65
C ILE A 44 14.37 2.44 0.43
N TRP A 45 13.11 2.01 0.34
CA TRP A 45 12.48 1.07 1.28
C TRP A 45 12.57 -0.39 0.82
N ARG A 46 12.88 -0.67 -0.46
CA ARG A 46 13.00 -2.03 -1.02
C ARG A 46 14.12 -2.88 -0.41
N PRO A 47 15.36 -2.37 -0.20
CA PRO A 47 16.43 -3.21 0.35
C PRO A 47 16.15 -3.68 1.79
N LYS A 48 15.40 -2.91 2.60
CA LYS A 48 15.01 -3.31 3.96
C LYS A 48 13.97 -4.45 4.02
N ILE A 49 13.22 -4.68 2.94
CA ILE A 49 12.20 -5.73 2.88
C ILE A 49 12.77 -7.05 2.35
N THR A 50 14.00 -7.02 1.79
CA THR A 50 14.66 -8.20 1.21
C THR A 50 15.64 -8.86 2.18
N ALA A 51 15.87 -8.27 3.36
CA ALA A 51 16.64 -8.88 4.44
C ALA A 51 15.70 -9.83 5.21
N ILE A 52 15.75 -11.12 4.87
CA ILE A 52 15.24 -12.23 5.68
C ILE A 52 16.43 -12.87 6.36
#